data_AF-A0A428JRG5-F1
#
_entry.id   AF-A0A428JRG5-F1
#
_cell.length_a   1.000
_cell.length_b   1.000
_cell.length_c   1.000
_cell.angle_alpha   90.00
_cell.angle_beta   90.00
_cell.angle_gamma   90.00
#
_symmetry.space_group_name_H-M   'P 1'
#
loop_
_entity.id
_entity.type
_entity.pdbx_description
1 polymer ?
#
loop_
_entity_poly.entity_id
_entity_poly.type
_entity_poly.pdbx_seq_one_letter_code
_entity_poly.pdbx_strand_id
1 'polypeptide(L)' 'MSPQNLTYRQAIEELETILRALETDAVDVDDLTARVQRSAELIRLCKQKLRSAESAIDQVFENLEEEDEEYPAE' A
#
# COMPACT_ATOMS: atom_id res chain seq x y z
N MET A 1 -12.74 -2.67 15.73
CA MET A 1 -11.42 -2.90 15.10
C MET A 1 -10.68 -1.57 15.13
N SER A 2 -9.46 -1.56 15.67
CA SER A 2 -8.68 -0.33 15.85
C SER A 2 -8.28 0.26 14.48
N PRO A 3 -8.41 1.58 14.25
CA PRO A 3 -8.14 2.23 12.96
C PRO A 3 -6.65 2.25 12.54
N GLN A 4 -5.77 1.54 13.26
CA GLN A 4 -4.32 1.70 13.15
C GLN A 4 -3.59 0.59 12.35
N ASN A 5 -4.31 -0.36 11.75
CA ASN A 5 -3.71 -1.40 10.90
C ASN A 5 -4.51 -1.61 9.61
N LEU A 6 -4.62 -0.55 8.80
CA LEU A 6 -5.22 -0.67 7.48
C LEU A 6 -4.30 -1.53 6.60
N THR A 7 -4.80 -2.65 6.11
CA THR A 7 -4.05 -3.53 5.19
C THR A 7 -4.01 -2.94 3.79
N TYR A 8 -3.07 -3.41 2.95
CA TYR A 8 -3.02 -2.98 1.55
C TYR A 8 -4.34 -3.25 0.82
N ARG A 9 -4.93 -4.43 1.04
CA ARG A 9 -6.23 -4.81 0.45
C ARG A 9 -7.35 -3.85 0.85
N GLN A 10 -7.45 -3.54 2.15
CA GLN A 10 -8.47 -2.60 2.64
C GLN A 10 -8.27 -1.19 2.07
N ALA A 11 -7.03 -0.74 1.89
CA ALA A 11 -6.75 0.55 1.28
C ALA A 11 -7.23 0.62 -0.18
N ILE A 12 -7.05 -0.46 -0.93
CA ILE A 12 -7.53 -0.57 -2.31
C ILE A 12 -9.06 -0.65 -2.37
N GLU A 13 -9.70 -1.45 -1.51
CA GLU A 13 -11.18 -1.52 -1.43
C GLU A 13 -11.80 -0.16 -1.09
N GLU A 14 -11.17 0.60 -0.19
CA GLU A 14 -11.62 1.94 0.17
C GLU A 14 -11.42 2.93 -1.00
N LEU A 15 -10.29 2.85 -1.72
CA LEU A 15 -10.05 3.65 -2.93
C LEU A 15 -11.09 3.37 -4.03
N GLU A 16 -11.43 2.10 -4.28
CA GLU A 16 -12.47 1.73 -5.24
C GLU A 16 -13.85 2.26 -4.82
N THR A 17 -14.14 2.22 -3.53
CA THR A 17 -15.39 2.76 -2.97
C THR A 17 -15.47 4.28 -3.18
N ILE A 18 -14.38 4.99 -2.92
CA ILE A 18 -14.27 6.43 -3.18
C ILE A 18 -14.47 6.70 -4.67
N LEU A 19 -13.79 5.96 -5.55
CA LEU A 19 -13.88 6.13 -7.00
C LEU A 19 -15.33 5.98 -7.51
N ARG A 20 -16.01 4.89 -7.12
CA ARG A 20 -17.43 4.67 -7.51
C ARG A 20 -18.34 5.79 -7.05
N ALA A 21 -18.11 6.30 -5.85
CA ALA A 21 -18.91 7.39 -5.34
C ALA A 21 -18.64 8.69 -6.11
N LEU A 22 -17.39 8.97 -6.52
CA LEU A 22 -17.06 10.11 -7.37
C LEU A 22 -17.66 10.04 -8.78
N GLU A 23 -17.85 8.83 -9.31
CA GLU A 23 -18.52 8.60 -10.59
C GLU A 23 -20.05 8.78 -10.51
N THR A 24 -20.60 8.92 -9.29
CA THR A 24 -22.03 9.13 -9.10
C THR A 24 -22.33 10.63 -9.17
N ASP A 25 -23.31 11.04 -9.99
CA ASP A 25 -23.64 12.44 -10.35
C ASP A 25 -24.22 13.31 -9.20
N ALA A 26 -24.09 12.85 -7.95
CA ALA A 26 -24.70 13.44 -6.75
C ALA A 26 -23.66 13.90 -5.70
N VAL A 27 -22.40 14.06 -6.08
CA VAL A 27 -21.33 14.45 -5.16
C VAL A 27 -21.19 15.97 -5.10
N ASP A 28 -21.38 16.54 -3.91
CA ASP A 28 -21.11 17.95 -3.61
C ASP A 28 -19.60 18.25 -3.70
N VAL A 29 -19.22 19.48 -4.06
CA VAL A 29 -17.81 19.92 -4.21
C VAL A 29 -17.02 19.77 -2.90
N ASP A 30 -17.67 19.99 -1.76
CA ASP A 30 -17.03 19.80 -0.45
C ASP A 30 -16.74 18.30 -0.17
N ASP A 31 -17.65 17.42 -0.57
CA ASP A 31 -17.50 15.96 -0.46
C ASP A 31 -16.42 15.43 -1.43
N LEU A 32 -16.34 16.00 -2.63
CA LEU A 32 -15.26 15.73 -3.60
C LEU A 32 -13.89 16.04 -3.00
N THR A 33 -13.74 17.21 -2.36
CA THR A 33 -12.46 17.62 -1.77
C THR A 33 -12.03 16.69 -0.64
N ALA A 34 -12.95 16.32 0.26
CA ALA A 34 -12.67 15.39 1.35
C ALA A 34 -12.27 13.99 0.83
N ARG A 35 -12.99 13.49 -0.18
CA ARG A 35 -12.71 12.20 -0.83
C ARG A 35 -11.35 12.17 -1.52
N VAL A 36 -10.97 13.24 -2.21
CA VAL A 36 -9.65 13.34 -2.85
C VAL A 36 -8.53 13.36 -1.82
N GLN A 37 -8.70 14.11 -0.72
CA GLN A 37 -7.73 14.11 0.38
C GLN A 37 -7.55 12.71 0.98
N ARG A 38 -8.67 12.02 1.24
CA ARG A 38 -8.66 10.65 1.74
C ARG A 38 -7.95 9.69 0.78
N SER A 39 -8.25 9.77 -0.52
CA SER A 39 -7.57 8.97 -1.54
C SER A 39 -6.05 9.21 -1.55
N ALA A 40 -5.61 10.46 -1.37
CA ALA A 40 -4.18 10.77 -1.30
C ALA A 40 -3.50 10.11 -0.08
N GLU A 41 -4.16 10.05 1.07
CA GLU A 41 -3.67 9.33 2.25
C GLU A 41 -3.54 7.83 1.99
N LEU A 42 -4.58 7.22 1.41
CA LEU A 42 -4.60 5.78 1.08
C LEU A 42 -3.49 5.43 0.08
N ILE A 43 -3.28 6.25 -0.95
CA ILE A 43 -2.21 6.06 -1.93
C ILE A 43 -0.82 6.13 -1.26
N ARG A 44 -0.60 7.08 -0.35
CA ARG A 44 0.66 7.18 0.41
C ARG A 44 0.91 5.93 1.23
N LEU A 45 -0.12 5.44 1.92
CA LEU A 45 -0.05 4.21 2.72
C LEU A 45 0.26 2.99 1.85
N CYS A 46 -0.39 2.86 0.69
CA CYS A 46 -0.11 1.80 -0.28
C CYS A 46 1.35 1.84 -0.74
N LYS A 47 1.87 3.02 -1.12
CA LYS A 47 3.28 3.19 -1.53
C LYS A 47 4.25 2.81 -0.43
N GLN A 48 3.97 3.19 0.82
CA GLN A 48 4.82 2.83 1.95
C GLN A 48 4.85 1.31 2.17
N LYS A 49 3.70 0.63 2.08
CA LYS A 49 3.64 -0.83 2.21
C LYS A 49 4.40 -1.54 1.09
N LEU A 50 4.27 -1.07 -0.16
CA LEU A 50 4.99 -1.64 -1.29
C LEU A 50 6.51 -1.50 -1.12
N ARG A 51 7.00 -0.32 -0.74
CA ARG A 51 8.44 -0.11 -0.46
C ARG A 51 8.95 -0.97 0.69
N SER A 52 8.14 -1.14 1.74
CA SER A 52 8.50 -2.02 2.86
C SER A 52 8.55 -3.48 2.44
N ALA A 53 7.68 -3.91 1.53
CA ALA A 53 7.69 -5.27 1.00
C ALA A 53 8.89 -5.49 0.07
N GLU A 54 9.20 -4.53 -0.81
CA GLU A 54 10.38 -4.52 -1.67
C GLU A 54 11.67 -4.67 -0.83
N SER A 55 11.85 -3.79 0.17
CA SER A 55 13.03 -3.87 1.05
C SER A 55 13.13 -5.19 1.82
N ALA A 56 12.01 -5.79 2.21
CA ALA A 56 12.03 -7.09 2.88
C ALA A 56 12.42 -8.22 1.92
N ILE A 57 12.01 -8.12 0.65
CA ILE A 57 12.39 -9.07 -0.41
C ILE A 57 13.89 -8.94 -0.71
N ASP A 58 14.39 -7.71 -0.88
CA ASP A 58 15.81 -7.45 -1.13
C ASP A 58 16.68 -8.03 -0.01
N GLN A 59 16.31 -7.80 1.25
CA GLN A 59 17.01 -8.39 2.40
C GLN A 59 17.01 -9.92 2.39
N VAL A 60 15.91 -10.55 1.95
CA VAL A 60 15.86 -12.02 1.83
C VAL A 60 16.83 -12.50 0.76
N PHE A 61 16.93 -11.82 -0.38
CA PHE A 61 17.91 -12.15 -1.41
C PHE A 61 19.35 -11.95 -0.95
N GLU A 62 19.67 -10.83 -0.30
CA GLU A 62 21.00 -10.57 0.27
C GLU A 62 21.43 -11.68 1.23
N ASN A 63 20.55 -12.08 2.16
CA ASN A 63 20.86 -13.17 3.10
C ASN A 63 21.10 -14.52 2.40
N LEU A 64 20.37 -14.81 1.32
CA LEU A 64 20.55 -16.05 0.55
C LEU A 64 21.88 -16.06 -0.21
N GLU A 65 22.30 -14.91 -0.75
CA GLU A 65 23.60 -14.76 -1.41
C GLU A 65 24.77 -14.90 -0.42
N GLU A 66 24.64 -14.34 0.79
CA GLU A 66 25.63 -14.49 1.86
C GLU A 66 25.75 -15.95 2.34
N GLU A 67 24.64 -16.69 2.45
CA GLU A 67 24.64 -18.12 2.82
C GLU A 67 25.34 -19.02 1.77
N ASP A 68 25.19 -18.71 0.47
CA ASP A 68 25.83 -19.44 -0.63
C ASP A 68 27.35 -19.18 -0.71
N GLU A 69 27.84 -18.02 -0.27
CA GLU A 69 29.26 -17.68 -0.23
C GLU A 69 30.02 -18.31 0.96
N GLU A 70 29.32 -18.62 2.07
CA GLU A 70 29.93 -19.15 3.30
C GLU A 70 30.22 -20.67 3.25
N TYR A 71 29.63 -21.40 2.29
CA TYR A 71 29.88 -22.82 2.02
C TYR A 71 30.22 -23.09 0.54
N PRO A 72 31.41 -22.72 0.05
CA PRO A 72 31.81 -23.08 -1.31
C PRO A 72 31.85 -24.60 -1.43
N ALA A 73 31.06 -25.15 -2.36
CA ALA A 73 31.09 -26.57 -2.69
C ALA A 73 32.53 -26.97 -3.06
N GLU A 74 33.14 -27.84 -2.24
CA GLU A 74 34.43 -28.48 -2.53
C GLU A 74 34.40 -29.32 -3.81
#